data_AF-A0A2A4MTG5-F1
#
_entry.id   AF-A0A2A4MTG5-F1
#
_cell.length_a   1.000
_cell.length_b   1.000
_cell.length_c   1.000
_cell.angle_alpha   90.00
_cell.angle_beta   90.00
_cell.angle_gamma   90.00
#
_symmetry.space_group_name_H-M   'P 1'
#
loop_
_entity.id
_entity.type
_entity.pdbx_description
1 polymer ?
#
loop_
_entity_poly.entity_id
_entity_poly.type
_entity_poly.pdbx_seq_one_letter_code
_entity_poly.pdbx_strand_id
1 'polypeptide(L)'
;MQHKIMVILVLAFALPINAEEIERSIITSCAYQAGTAREIQTIRQTEGDDWEQFEQKIMKIYGDSQGRNDLLAIAKRVYFQPTTTPPDEVYGDIFKACNERASGTESVY
;
A
#
# COMPACT_ATOMS: atom_id res chain seq x y z
N MET A 1 18.50 -15.28 46.93
CA MET A 1 18.54 -15.52 45.46
C MET A 1 17.15 -15.74 44.82
N GLN A 2 16.02 -15.59 45.53
CA GLN A 2 14.68 -15.84 44.96
C GLN A 2 14.04 -14.63 44.25
N HIS A 3 14.41 -13.40 44.58
CA HIS A 3 13.81 -12.20 43.94
C HIS A 3 14.34 -11.90 42.52
N LYS A 4 15.47 -12.51 42.11
CA LYS A 4 16.03 -12.31 40.77
C LYS A 4 15.29 -13.09 39.68
N ILE A 5 14.66 -14.21 40.04
CA ILE A 5 13.93 -15.07 39.10
C ILE A 5 12.55 -14.47 38.74
N MET A 6 11.94 -13.74 39.69
CA MET A 6 10.59 -13.20 39.51
C MET A 6 10.53 -12.02 38.52
N VAL A 7 11.60 -11.22 38.42
CA VAL A 7 11.68 -10.07 37.49
C VAL A 7 11.77 -10.52 36.02
N ILE A 8 12.40 -11.67 35.76
CA ILE A 8 12.56 -12.21 34.40
C ILE A 8 11.23 -12.76 33.87
N LEU A 9 10.37 -13.30 34.74
CA LEU A 9 9.07 -13.86 34.34
C LEU A 9 8.06 -12.77 33.92
N VAL A 10 8.11 -11.59 34.54
CA VAL A 10 7.20 -10.46 34.25
C VAL A 10 7.51 -9.83 32.89
N LEU A 11 8.77 -9.81 32.46
CA LEU A 11 9.16 -9.26 31.17
C LEU A 11 8.65 -10.08 29.97
N ALA A 12 8.44 -11.39 30.17
CA ALA A 12 7.99 -12.30 29.12
C ALA A 12 6.49 -12.13 28.76
N PHE A 13 5.68 -11.58 29.66
CA PHE A 13 4.23 -11.39 29.44
C PHE A 13 3.86 -10.02 28.89
N ALA A 14 4.81 -9.11 28.71
CA ALA A 14 4.55 -7.74 28.23
C ALA A 14 4.43 -7.61 26.70
N LEU A 15 4.48 -8.70 25.92
CA LEU A 15 4.81 -8.63 24.49
C LEU A 15 3.73 -8.89 23.40
N PRO A 16 2.40 -9.00 23.62
CA PRO A 16 1.49 -9.14 22.47
C PRO A 16 0.87 -7.83 21.96
N ILE A 17 0.99 -6.69 22.67
CA ILE A 17 0.20 -5.49 22.36
C ILE A 17 0.60 -4.85 21.01
N ASN A 18 1.87 -4.93 20.64
CA ASN A 18 2.37 -4.26 19.41
C ASN A 18 2.04 -5.01 18.11
N ALA A 19 1.68 -6.30 18.17
CA ALA A 19 1.43 -7.08 16.95
C ALA A 19 0.11 -6.68 16.26
N GLU A 20 -0.95 -6.48 17.04
CA GLU A 20 -2.28 -6.09 16.51
C GLU A 20 -2.26 -4.67 15.90
N GLU A 21 -1.55 -3.73 16.53
CA GLU A 21 -1.44 -2.36 16.03
C GLU A 21 -0.65 -2.28 14.71
N ILE A 22 0.45 -3.06 14.61
CA ILE A 22 1.23 -3.16 13.38
C ILE A 22 0.39 -3.77 12.25
N GLU A 23 -0.31 -4.89 12.51
CA GLU A 23 -1.19 -5.53 11.52
C GLU A 23 -2.29 -4.58 11.03
N ARG A 24 -2.94 -3.86 11.96
CA ARG A 24 -3.98 -2.87 11.61
C ARG A 24 -3.42 -1.72 10.77
N SER A 25 -2.21 -1.25 11.07
CA SER A 25 -1.56 -0.17 10.32
C SER A 25 -1.23 -0.60 8.88
N ILE A 26 -0.79 -1.85 8.70
CA ILE A 26 -0.50 -2.45 7.39
C ILE A 26 -1.79 -2.55 6.56
N ILE A 27 -2.85 -3.13 7.14
CA ILE A 27 -4.15 -3.27 6.45
C ILE A 27 -4.68 -1.90 6.01
N THR A 28 -4.58 -0.89 6.87
CA THR A 28 -5.05 0.47 6.56
C THR A 28 -4.23 1.09 5.43
N SER A 29 -2.90 0.95 5.47
CA SER A 29 -2.01 1.46 4.42
C SER A 29 -2.26 0.75 3.07
N CYS A 30 -2.45 -0.56 3.08
CA CYS A 30 -2.71 -1.33 1.86
C CYS A 30 -4.11 -1.04 1.29
N ALA A 31 -5.12 -0.83 2.14
CA ALA A 31 -6.45 -0.40 1.70
C ALA A 31 -6.39 0.99 1.03
N TYR A 32 -5.59 1.92 1.56
CA TYR A 32 -5.37 3.23 0.94
C TYR A 32 -4.73 3.11 -0.45
N GLN A 33 -3.68 2.30 -0.59
CA GLN A 33 -3.00 2.09 -1.88
C GLN A 33 -3.94 1.45 -2.91
N ALA A 34 -4.69 0.43 -2.50
CA ALA A 34 -5.64 -0.27 -3.35
C ALA A 34 -6.82 0.62 -3.76
N GLY A 35 -7.37 1.41 -2.84
CA GLY A 35 -8.41 2.39 -3.14
C GLY A 35 -7.93 3.46 -4.13
N THR A 36 -6.74 3.99 -3.92
CA THR A 36 -6.12 4.93 -4.87
C THR A 36 -5.93 4.31 -6.24
N ALA A 37 -5.47 3.06 -6.31
CA ALA A 37 -5.27 2.34 -7.56
C ALA A 37 -6.58 2.10 -8.34
N ARG A 38 -7.66 1.75 -7.64
CA ARG A 38 -9.02 1.62 -8.21
C ARG A 38 -9.46 2.91 -8.89
N GLU A 39 -9.32 4.03 -8.21
CA GLU A 39 -9.73 5.33 -8.76
C GLU A 39 -8.88 5.70 -9.98
N ILE A 40 -7.57 5.45 -9.93
CA ILE A 40 -6.67 5.68 -11.08
C ILE A 40 -7.09 4.83 -12.29
N GLN A 41 -7.40 3.55 -12.10
CA GLN A 41 -7.87 2.70 -13.20
C GLN A 41 -9.21 3.20 -13.77
N THR A 42 -10.12 3.65 -12.89
CA THR A 42 -11.41 4.23 -13.30
C THR A 42 -11.21 5.48 -14.14
N ILE A 43 -10.32 6.39 -13.71
CA ILE A 43 -9.94 7.60 -14.44
C ILE A 43 -9.30 7.22 -15.78
N ARG A 44 -8.33 6.30 -15.79
CA ARG A 44 -7.64 5.84 -17.00
C ARG A 44 -8.60 5.24 -18.03
N GLN A 45 -9.58 4.45 -17.60
CA GLN A 45 -10.61 3.87 -18.47
C GLN A 45 -11.58 4.92 -19.03
N THR A 46 -11.80 6.01 -18.29
CA THR A 46 -12.72 7.08 -18.67
C THR A 46 -12.05 8.13 -19.57
N GLU A 47 -10.83 8.53 -19.22
CA GLU A 47 -10.09 9.60 -19.89
C GLU A 47 -9.22 9.08 -21.05
N GLY A 48 -8.80 7.82 -20.99
CA GLY A 48 -7.97 7.20 -22.02
C GLY A 48 -6.51 7.64 -21.99
N ASP A 49 -6.07 8.29 -20.92
CA ASP A 49 -4.70 8.78 -20.75
C ASP A 49 -3.67 7.63 -20.81
N ASP A 50 -2.60 7.86 -21.55
CA ASP A 50 -1.36 7.11 -21.38
C ASP A 50 -0.58 7.57 -20.12
N TRP A 51 0.51 6.88 -19.81
CA TRP A 51 1.30 7.18 -18.61
C TRP A 51 1.84 8.61 -18.61
N GLU A 52 2.35 9.10 -19.74
CA GLU A 52 2.98 10.41 -19.82
C GLU A 52 1.96 11.52 -19.61
N GLN A 53 0.76 11.37 -20.19
CA GLN A 53 -0.35 12.30 -20.01
C GLN A 53 -0.81 12.35 -18.55
N PHE A 54 -1.00 11.20 -17.91
CA PHE A 54 -1.39 11.13 -16.51
C PHE A 54 -0.34 11.75 -15.59
N GLU A 55 0.93 11.40 -15.77
CA GLU A 55 2.05 11.93 -14.99
C GLU A 55 2.11 13.46 -15.07
N GLN A 56 1.98 14.02 -16.28
CA GLN A 56 1.96 15.46 -16.49
C GLN A 56 0.76 16.14 -15.80
N LYS A 57 -0.43 15.54 -15.85
CA LYS A 57 -1.62 16.06 -15.14
C LYS A 57 -1.38 16.09 -13.63
N ILE A 58 -0.86 15.02 -13.05
CA ILE A 58 -0.54 14.95 -11.62
C ILE A 58 0.50 15.99 -11.22
N MET A 59 1.59 16.14 -12.00
CA MET A 59 2.62 17.14 -11.73
C MET A 59 2.12 18.59 -11.84
N LYS A 60 1.06 18.83 -12.62
CA LYS A 60 0.42 20.15 -12.75
C LYS A 60 -0.52 20.48 -11.59
N ILE A 61 -1.22 19.48 -11.05
CA ILE A 61 -2.21 19.65 -9.97
C ILE A 61 -1.51 19.69 -8.61
N TYR A 62 -0.54 18.81 -8.39
CA TYR A 62 0.12 18.65 -7.11
C TYR A 62 1.54 19.22 -7.13
N GLY A 63 1.84 20.02 -6.10
CA GLY A 63 3.19 20.48 -5.83
C GLY A 63 4.15 19.35 -5.52
N ASP A 64 5.45 19.65 -5.53
CA ASP A 64 6.48 18.68 -5.19
C ASP A 64 6.41 18.28 -3.71
N SER A 65 5.95 17.04 -3.47
CA SER A 65 5.63 16.54 -2.15
C SER A 65 5.72 15.02 -2.11
N GLN A 66 5.88 14.46 -0.91
CA GLN A 66 5.85 13.02 -0.69
C GLN A 66 4.53 12.42 -1.20
N GLY A 67 3.39 13.07 -0.90
CA GLY A 67 2.08 12.59 -1.33
C GLY A 67 1.94 12.50 -2.86
N ARG A 68 2.53 13.44 -3.61
CA ARG A 68 2.60 13.35 -5.08
C ARG A 68 3.41 12.14 -5.53
N ASN A 69 4.58 11.94 -4.92
CA ASN A 69 5.48 10.84 -5.28
C ASN A 69 4.85 9.48 -4.95
N ASP A 70 4.15 9.38 -3.82
CA ASP A 70 3.41 8.18 -3.42
C ASP A 70 2.26 7.88 -4.40
N LEU A 71 1.51 8.90 -4.82
CA LEU A 71 0.46 8.75 -5.82
C LEU A 71 1.02 8.29 -7.17
N LEU A 72 2.12 8.88 -7.64
CA LEU A 72 2.77 8.47 -8.89
C LEU A 72 3.32 7.04 -8.80
N ALA A 73 3.85 6.63 -7.65
CA ALA A 73 4.31 5.27 -7.43
C ALA A 73 3.15 4.26 -7.53
N ILE A 74 2.01 4.54 -6.90
CA ILE A 74 0.80 3.70 -7.00
C ILE A 74 0.30 3.67 -8.45
N ALA A 75 0.17 4.84 -9.08
CA ALA A 75 -0.29 4.98 -10.45
C ALA A 75 0.55 4.15 -11.42
N LYS A 76 1.88 4.17 -11.28
CA LYS A 76 2.76 3.42 -12.17
C LYS A 76 2.48 1.92 -12.16
N ARG A 77 2.10 1.38 -11.00
CA ARG A 77 1.68 -0.03 -10.87
C ARG A 77 0.39 -0.32 -11.63
N VAL A 78 -0.57 0.59 -11.60
CA VAL A 78 -1.82 0.51 -12.38
C VAL A 78 -1.52 0.55 -13.87
N TYR A 79 -0.61 1.41 -14.30
CA TYR A 79 -0.25 1.56 -15.72
C TYR A 79 0.50 0.36 -16.31
N PHE A 80 1.08 -0.52 -15.49
CA PHE A 80 1.58 -1.82 -15.94
C PHE A 80 0.48 -2.84 -16.23
N GLN A 81 -0.73 -2.62 -15.72
CA GLN A 81 -1.88 -3.48 -15.99
C GLN A 81 -2.59 -3.04 -17.28
N PRO A 82 -3.27 -3.95 -17.99
CA PRO A 82 -4.13 -3.59 -19.11
C PRO A 82 -5.19 -2.55 -18.73
N THR A 83 -5.49 -1.61 -19.62
CA THR A 83 -6.60 -0.65 -19.42
C THR A 83 -7.95 -1.37 -19.31
N THR A 84 -8.07 -2.60 -19.82
CA THR A 84 -9.29 -3.41 -19.73
C THR A 84 -9.48 -4.10 -18.37
N THR A 85 -8.47 -4.12 -17.50
CA THR A 85 -8.58 -4.74 -16.17
C THR A 85 -9.64 -4.00 -15.34
N PRO A 86 -10.66 -4.68 -14.79
CA PRO A 86 -11.68 -4.05 -13.97
C PRO A 86 -11.08 -3.32 -12.75
N PRO A 87 -11.56 -2.12 -12.38
CA PRO A 87 -11.04 -1.39 -11.22
C PRO A 87 -11.06 -2.17 -9.89
N ASP A 88 -12.05 -3.05 -9.70
CA ASP A 88 -12.13 -3.94 -8.52
C ASP A 88 -11.03 -5.02 -8.52
N GLU A 89 -10.62 -5.49 -9.70
CA GLU A 89 -9.51 -6.43 -9.83
C GLU A 89 -8.17 -5.73 -9.56
N VAL A 90 -7.99 -4.50 -10.08
CA VAL A 90 -6.84 -3.65 -9.75
C VAL A 90 -6.73 -3.41 -8.24
N TYR A 91 -7.85 -3.14 -7.57
CA TYR A 91 -7.90 -3.03 -6.11
C TYR A 91 -7.35 -4.29 -5.45
N GLY A 92 -7.88 -5.46 -5.83
CA GLY A 92 -7.49 -6.75 -5.25
C GLY A 92 -6.01 -7.05 -5.42
N ASP A 93 -5.49 -6.84 -6.63
CA ASP A 93 -4.09 -7.10 -6.96
C ASP A 93 -3.13 -6.19 -6.19
N ILE A 94 -3.43 -4.88 -6.13
CA ILE A 94 -2.61 -3.92 -5.40
C ILE A 94 -2.68 -4.16 -3.89
N PHE A 95 -3.86 -4.49 -3.35
CA PHE A 95 -4.02 -4.82 -1.93
C PHE A 95 -3.19 -6.06 -1.57
N LYS A 96 -3.29 -7.13 -2.37
CA LYS A 96 -2.52 -8.35 -2.19
C LYS A 96 -1.02 -8.08 -2.26
N ALA A 97 -0.56 -7.41 -3.31
CA ALA A 97 0.84 -7.09 -3.50
C ALA A 97 1.41 -6.22 -2.37
N CYS A 98 0.63 -5.27 -1.85
CA CYS A 98 1.02 -4.44 -0.70
C CYS A 98 1.17 -5.27 0.58
N ASN A 99 0.20 -6.15 0.87
CA ASN A 99 0.28 -7.03 2.04
C ASN A 99 1.49 -7.97 1.94
N GLU A 100 1.69 -8.58 0.77
CA GLU A 100 2.85 -9.43 0.52
C GLU A 100 4.17 -8.66 0.69
N ARG A 101 4.23 -7.39 0.28
CA ARG A 101 5.42 -6.56 0.51
C ARG A 101 5.65 -6.33 1.99
N ALA A 102 4.59 -6.00 2.73
CA ALA A 102 4.66 -5.77 4.16
C ALA A 102 5.11 -7.04 4.93
N SER A 103 4.77 -8.22 4.42
CA SER A 103 5.25 -9.51 4.96
C SER A 103 6.57 -10.01 4.37
N GLY A 104 7.18 -9.29 3.43
CA GLY A 104 8.43 -9.68 2.78
C GLY A 104 8.31 -10.86 1.80
N THR A 105 7.11 -11.11 1.29
CA THR A 105 6.76 -12.24 0.41
C THR A 105 6.31 -11.82 -0.99
N GLU A 106 6.32 -10.52 -1.31
CA GLU A 106 5.96 -10.04 -2.65
C GLU A 106 6.95 -10.59 -3.67
N SER A 107 6.42 -11.26 -4.70
CA SER A 107 7.24 -11.77 -5.78
C SER A 107 7.67 -10.64 -6.71
N VAL A 108 8.98 -10.48 -6.88
CA VAL A 108 9.56 -9.55 -7.86
C VAL A 108 9.87 -10.35 -9.12
N TYR A 109 9.02 -10.21 -10.14
CA TYR A 109 9.26 -10.74 -11.49
C TYR A 109 9.58 -9.62 -12.46
#